data_AF-A0A6J6RT62-F1
#
_entry.id   AF-A0A6J6RT62-F1
#
_cell.length_a   1.000
_cell.length_b   1.000
_cell.length_c   1.000
_cell.angle_alpha   90.00
_cell.angle_beta   90.00
_cell.angle_gamma   90.00
#
_symmetry.space_group_name_H-M   'P 1'
#
loop_
_entity.id
_entity.type
_entity.pdbx_description
1 polymer ?
#
loop_
_entity_poly.entity_id
_entity_poly.type
_entity_poly.pdbx_seq_one_letter_code
_entity_poly.pdbx_strand_id
1 'polypeptide(L)'
;MLDRAFRNLPDATITALYEGLDEEGQDAIQHIASVKGDDLAMPELIAAIRLCVSKGRINGDLERMSLVLTDKCLADCIEALGENSDDPSEDNLREALPAIIKNHTLPTTQVMLASVVTGEAIASPIITRLLKSDEDIKLPPAPVLAMTPLAPLKVDDAERLALKEQRKARKAVEQEEARRRREQMANARRK
;
A
#
# COMPACT_ATOMS: atom_id res chain seq x y z
N MET A 1 1.58 5.24 -3.02
CA MET A 1 2.63 5.46 -4.03
C MET A 1 3.20 4.13 -4.47
N LEU A 2 3.57 3.27 -3.52
CA LEU A 2 4.06 1.92 -3.77
C LEU A 2 3.17 1.08 -4.69
N ASP A 3 1.84 1.03 -4.44
CA ASP A 3 0.88 0.33 -5.32
C ASP A 3 0.99 0.77 -6.79
N ARG A 4 1.15 2.08 -7.02
CA ARG A 4 1.31 2.64 -8.37
C ARG A 4 2.66 2.25 -8.97
N ALA A 5 3.74 2.33 -8.20
CA ALA A 5 5.07 1.92 -8.65
C ALA A 5 5.07 0.44 -9.07
N PHE A 6 4.56 -0.44 -8.21
CA PHE A 6 4.53 -1.87 -8.47
C PHE A 6 3.65 -2.24 -9.67
N ARG A 7 2.51 -1.55 -9.84
CA ARG A 7 1.64 -1.77 -11.01
C ARG A 7 2.34 -1.44 -12.34
N ASN A 8 3.33 -0.56 -12.35
CA ASN A 8 4.11 -0.22 -13.54
C ASN A 8 5.34 -1.11 -13.75
N LEU A 9 5.70 -1.95 -12.78
CA LEU A 9 6.78 -2.92 -12.92
C LEU A 9 6.36 -3.97 -13.96
N PRO A 10 7.09 -4.23 -15.06
CA PRO A 10 6.70 -5.23 -16.07
C PRO A 10 6.80 -6.67 -15.55
N ASP A 11 5.98 -7.59 -16.09
CA ASP A 11 6.01 -9.01 -15.70
C ASP A 11 7.40 -9.65 -15.94
N ALA A 12 8.02 -9.37 -17.09
CA ALA A 12 9.37 -9.83 -17.40
C ALA A 12 10.41 -9.32 -16.40
N THR A 13 10.22 -8.11 -15.86
CA THR A 13 11.08 -7.58 -14.80
C THR A 13 10.85 -8.30 -13.49
N ILE A 14 9.60 -8.60 -13.12
CA ILE A 14 9.31 -9.40 -11.92
C ILE A 14 9.94 -10.79 -12.02
N THR A 15 9.87 -11.44 -13.20
CA THR A 15 10.54 -12.71 -13.45
C THR A 15 12.05 -12.59 -13.22
N ALA A 16 12.71 -11.61 -13.85
CA ALA A 16 14.15 -11.43 -13.70
C ALA A 16 14.57 -11.10 -12.26
N LEU A 17 13.77 -10.31 -11.53
CA LEU A 17 14.02 -10.02 -10.12
C LEU A 17 13.90 -11.28 -9.27
N TYR A 18 12.83 -12.08 -9.48
CA TYR A 18 12.63 -13.34 -8.76
C TYR A 18 13.75 -14.35 -9.03
N GLU A 19 14.13 -14.55 -10.29
CA GLU A 19 15.22 -15.46 -10.68
C GLU A 19 16.59 -14.99 -10.16
N GLY A 20 16.75 -13.69 -9.93
CA GLY A 20 17.95 -13.10 -9.34
C GLY A 20 18.05 -13.25 -7.82
N LEU A 21 16.99 -13.71 -7.15
CA LEU A 21 17.02 -14.01 -5.71
C LEU A 21 17.68 -15.36 -5.47
N ASP A 22 18.27 -15.50 -4.28
CA ASP A 22 18.70 -16.79 -3.75
C ASP A 22 17.49 -17.66 -3.34
N GLU A 23 17.75 -18.90 -2.94
CA GLU A 23 16.70 -19.86 -2.56
C GLU A 23 15.81 -19.32 -1.43
N GLU A 24 16.39 -18.64 -0.43
CA GLU A 24 15.63 -18.04 0.67
C GLU A 24 14.72 -16.90 0.19
N GLY A 25 15.21 -16.01 -0.67
CA GLY A 25 14.41 -14.95 -1.27
C GLY A 25 13.30 -15.49 -2.16
N GLN A 26 13.58 -16.53 -2.95
CA GLN A 26 12.58 -17.19 -3.79
C GLN A 26 11.48 -17.83 -2.95
N ASP A 27 11.85 -18.55 -1.88
CA ASP A 27 10.90 -19.15 -0.93
C ASP A 27 10.05 -18.08 -0.22
N ALA A 28 10.66 -16.96 0.16
CA ALA A 28 9.96 -15.84 0.78
C ALA A 28 8.89 -15.26 -0.17
N ILE A 29 9.22 -15.07 -1.46
CA ILE A 29 8.27 -14.59 -2.47
C ILE A 29 7.10 -15.57 -2.64
N GLN A 30 7.39 -16.86 -2.76
CA GLN A 30 6.34 -17.88 -2.87
C GLN A 30 5.43 -17.87 -1.64
N HIS A 31 6.01 -17.79 -0.45
CA HIS A 31 5.26 -17.71 0.81
C HIS A 31 4.34 -16.49 0.88
N ILE A 32 4.85 -15.29 0.56
CA ILE A 32 4.05 -14.06 0.54
C ILE A 32 2.95 -14.16 -0.53
N ALA A 33 3.26 -14.72 -1.69
CA ALA A 33 2.27 -14.97 -2.76
C ALA A 33 1.26 -16.08 -2.41
N SER A 34 1.41 -16.75 -1.25
CA SER A 34 0.59 -17.89 -0.82
C SER A 34 0.55 -19.04 -1.84
N VAL A 35 1.69 -19.26 -2.51
CA VAL A 35 1.93 -20.39 -3.41
C VAL A 35 3.08 -21.22 -2.87
N LYS A 36 3.17 -22.49 -3.28
CA LYS A 36 4.24 -23.37 -2.85
C LYS A 36 4.52 -24.42 -3.93
N GLY A 37 5.79 -24.63 -4.23
CA GLY A 37 6.24 -25.81 -4.97
C GLY A 37 7.31 -25.50 -6.01
N ASP A 38 8.27 -26.41 -6.11
CA ASP A 38 9.42 -26.34 -7.01
C ASP A 38 9.02 -26.39 -8.50
N ASP A 39 7.81 -26.89 -8.79
CA ASP A 39 7.25 -27.05 -10.15
C ASP A 39 6.30 -25.91 -10.57
N LEU A 40 6.22 -24.82 -9.80
CA LEU A 40 5.32 -23.71 -10.15
C LEU A 40 5.79 -23.01 -11.42
N ALA A 41 4.95 -23.05 -12.48
CA ALA A 41 5.27 -22.39 -13.72
C ALA A 41 5.39 -20.86 -13.52
N MET A 42 6.43 -20.24 -14.08
CA MET A 42 6.70 -18.81 -13.93
C MET A 42 5.48 -17.91 -14.18
N PRO A 43 4.66 -18.11 -15.24
CA PRO A 43 3.47 -17.30 -15.45
C PRO A 43 2.44 -17.38 -14.31
N GLU A 44 2.32 -18.54 -13.66
CA GLU A 44 1.41 -18.76 -12.53
C GLU A 44 1.92 -18.05 -11.28
N LEU A 45 3.24 -18.09 -11.03
CA LEU A 45 3.88 -17.33 -9.96
C LEU A 45 3.68 -15.82 -10.16
N ILE A 46 3.93 -15.31 -11.36
CA ILE A 46 3.72 -13.88 -11.66
C ILE A 46 2.26 -13.49 -11.43
N ALA A 47 1.30 -14.29 -11.89
CA ALA A 47 -0.11 -14.05 -11.63
C ALA A 47 -0.44 -14.03 -10.12
N ALA A 48 0.15 -14.93 -9.33
CA ALA A 48 0.00 -14.97 -7.88
C ALA A 48 0.60 -13.73 -7.20
N ILE A 49 1.80 -13.30 -7.61
CA ILE A 49 2.44 -12.06 -7.13
C ILE A 49 1.54 -10.86 -7.41
N ARG A 50 1.02 -10.73 -8.63
CA ARG A 50 0.10 -9.63 -9.01
C ARG A 50 -1.17 -9.64 -8.16
N LEU A 51 -1.77 -10.81 -7.96
CA LEU A 51 -2.96 -10.96 -7.13
C LEU A 51 -2.68 -10.59 -5.67
N CYS A 52 -1.58 -11.10 -5.11
CA CYS A 52 -1.13 -10.82 -3.75
C CYS A 52 -0.95 -9.30 -3.55
N VAL A 53 -0.17 -8.65 -4.41
CA VAL A 53 0.08 -7.20 -4.34
C VAL A 53 -1.20 -6.38 -4.47
N SER A 54 -2.13 -6.76 -5.36
CA SER A 54 -3.39 -6.03 -5.56
C SER A 54 -4.27 -5.96 -4.30
N LYS A 55 -4.16 -6.97 -3.43
CA LYS A 55 -4.88 -7.06 -2.14
C LYS A 55 -3.98 -6.68 -0.95
N GLY A 56 -2.67 -6.64 -1.19
CA GLY A 56 -1.61 -6.61 -0.19
C GLY A 56 -1.44 -5.28 0.55
N ARG A 57 -2.21 -4.26 0.19
CA ARG A 57 -2.08 -2.91 0.78
C ARG A 57 -2.48 -2.88 2.27
N ILE A 58 -3.44 -3.70 2.68
CA ILE A 58 -3.99 -3.66 4.05
C ILE A 58 -3.21 -4.57 5.00
N ASN A 59 -2.73 -5.71 4.51
CA ASN A 59 -2.06 -6.73 5.32
C ASN A 59 -0.51 -6.64 5.26
N GLY A 60 0.03 -5.71 4.47
CA GLY A 60 1.47 -5.47 4.34
C GLY A 60 2.16 -6.34 3.28
N ASP A 61 1.45 -7.22 2.58
CA ASP A 61 2.09 -8.11 1.60
C ASP A 61 2.61 -7.34 0.39
N LEU A 62 1.98 -6.22 0.01
CA LEU A 62 2.52 -5.33 -1.03
C LEU A 62 3.91 -4.80 -0.62
N GLU A 63 4.07 -4.41 0.64
CA GLU A 63 5.33 -3.88 1.15
C GLU A 63 6.39 -4.97 1.21
N ARG A 64 6.08 -6.12 1.81
CA ARG A 64 6.99 -7.27 1.89
C ARG A 64 7.45 -7.74 0.51
N MET A 65 6.50 -7.91 -0.42
CA MET A 65 6.81 -8.31 -1.79
C MET A 65 7.75 -7.30 -2.47
N SER A 66 7.47 -6.01 -2.30
CA SER A 66 8.29 -4.95 -2.91
C SER A 66 9.69 -4.90 -2.31
N LEU A 67 9.84 -5.10 -0.99
CA LEU A 67 11.13 -5.14 -0.31
C LEU A 67 11.97 -6.30 -0.82
N VAL A 68 11.44 -7.52 -0.80
CA VAL A 68 12.19 -8.72 -1.22
C VAL A 68 12.60 -8.62 -2.70
N LEU A 69 11.69 -8.25 -3.59
CA LEU A 69 12.00 -8.15 -5.02
C LEU A 69 13.00 -7.03 -5.36
N THR A 70 13.16 -6.03 -4.50
CA THR A 70 14.05 -4.88 -4.78
C THR A 70 15.22 -4.77 -3.81
N ASP A 71 15.46 -5.80 -2.99
CA ASP A 71 16.49 -5.81 -1.97
C ASP A 71 17.88 -5.52 -2.55
N LYS A 72 18.26 -6.21 -3.64
CA LYS A 72 19.51 -5.93 -4.34
C LYS A 72 19.60 -4.49 -4.87
N CYS A 73 18.51 -3.94 -5.38
CA CYS A 73 18.48 -2.55 -5.86
C CYS A 73 18.69 -1.55 -4.72
N LEU A 74 18.11 -1.83 -3.55
CA LEU A 74 18.31 -1.04 -2.33
C LEU A 74 19.76 -1.16 -1.83
N ALA A 75 20.31 -2.36 -1.76
CA ALA A 75 21.70 -2.60 -1.33
C ALA A 75 22.70 -1.84 -2.21
N ASP A 76 22.56 -1.94 -3.54
CA ASP A 76 23.43 -1.21 -4.47
C ASP A 76 23.24 0.32 -4.34
N CYS A 77 22.03 0.80 -4.00
CA CYS A 77 21.78 2.22 -3.73
C CYS A 77 22.41 2.71 -2.43
N ILE A 78 22.39 1.89 -1.37
CA ILE A 78 23.05 2.16 -0.10
C ILE A 78 24.56 2.24 -0.32
N GLU A 79 25.14 1.28 -1.06
CA GLU A 79 26.56 1.28 -1.41
C GLU A 79 26.95 2.54 -2.20
N ALA A 80 26.13 2.95 -3.18
CA ALA A 80 26.38 4.15 -3.97
C ALA A 80 26.30 5.45 -3.14
N LEU A 81 25.47 5.49 -2.08
CA LEU A 81 25.36 6.64 -1.18
C LEU A 81 26.50 6.69 -0.14
N GLY A 82 27.12 5.55 0.16
CA GLY A 82 28.21 5.43 1.12
C GLY A 82 27.81 5.97 2.50
N GLU A 83 28.66 6.81 3.10
CA GLU A 83 28.42 7.42 4.42
C GLU A 83 27.14 8.27 4.50
N ASN A 84 26.57 8.66 3.36
CA ASN A 84 25.32 9.43 3.32
C ASN A 84 24.07 8.53 3.28
N SER A 85 24.19 7.20 3.32
CA SER A 85 23.05 6.29 3.12
C SER A 85 21.93 6.44 4.16
N ASP A 86 22.29 6.79 5.40
CA ASP A 86 21.34 6.92 6.51
C ASP A 86 20.53 8.23 6.47
N ASP A 87 21.12 9.31 5.96
CA ASP A 87 20.49 10.63 5.82
C ASP A 87 20.94 11.32 4.52
N PRO A 88 20.55 10.79 3.34
CA PRO A 88 21.02 11.32 2.08
C PRO A 88 20.29 12.63 1.75
N SER A 89 21.06 13.63 1.29
CA SER A 89 20.49 14.84 0.70
C SER A 89 19.87 14.57 -0.67
N GLU A 90 19.09 15.54 -1.19
CA GLU A 90 18.54 15.43 -2.55
C GLU A 90 19.66 15.34 -3.61
N ASP A 91 20.77 16.06 -3.43
CA ASP A 91 21.91 16.03 -4.34
C ASP A 91 22.59 14.65 -4.33
N ASN A 92 22.74 14.02 -3.15
CA ASN A 92 23.29 12.67 -3.06
C ASN A 92 22.43 11.65 -3.83
N LEU A 93 21.11 11.74 -3.70
CA LEU A 93 20.19 10.88 -4.44
C LEU A 93 20.27 11.15 -5.95
N ARG A 94 20.33 12.42 -6.37
CA ARG A 94 20.45 12.78 -7.79
C ARG A 94 21.74 12.30 -8.43
N GLU A 95 22.82 12.25 -7.65
CA GLU A 95 24.10 11.71 -8.10
C GLU A 95 24.09 10.17 -8.19
N ALA A 96 23.53 9.49 -7.20
CA ALA A 96 23.52 8.02 -7.14
C ALA A 96 22.51 7.37 -8.10
N LEU A 97 21.29 7.90 -8.19
CA LEU A 97 20.17 7.24 -8.87
C LEU A 97 20.39 6.95 -10.37
N PRO A 98 21.08 7.78 -11.18
CA PRO A 98 21.36 7.45 -12.58
C PRO A 98 22.09 6.11 -12.76
N ALA A 99 23.06 5.80 -11.90
CA ALA A 99 23.76 4.52 -11.94
C ALA A 99 22.85 3.36 -11.51
N ILE A 100 22.02 3.58 -10.49
CA ILE A 100 21.06 2.58 -10.02
C ILE A 100 20.02 2.25 -11.09
N ILE A 101 19.48 3.27 -11.77
CA ILE A 101 18.52 3.11 -12.87
C ILE A 101 19.15 2.34 -14.03
N LYS A 102 20.41 2.60 -14.36
CA LYS A 102 21.13 1.88 -15.41
C LYS A 102 21.27 0.38 -15.08
N ASN A 103 21.52 0.04 -13.82
CA ASN A 103 21.77 -1.33 -13.38
C ASN A 103 20.48 -2.12 -13.14
N HIS A 104 19.42 -1.47 -12.63
CA HIS A 104 18.19 -2.13 -12.16
C HIS A 104 16.94 -1.82 -12.99
N THR A 105 17.02 -0.88 -13.92
CA THR A 105 15.90 -0.25 -14.65
C THR A 105 15.08 0.74 -13.81
N LEU A 106 14.50 1.73 -14.49
CA LEU A 106 13.69 2.77 -13.86
C LEU A 106 12.49 2.21 -13.06
N PRO A 107 11.67 1.27 -13.58
CA PRO A 107 10.54 0.74 -12.83
C PRO A 107 10.96 0.05 -11.51
N THR A 108 12.06 -0.70 -11.51
CA THR A 108 12.59 -1.34 -10.30
C THR A 108 13.05 -0.28 -9.29
N THR A 109 13.82 0.71 -9.73
CA THR A 109 14.26 1.82 -8.86
C THR A 109 13.07 2.59 -8.27
N GLN A 110 12.02 2.81 -9.06
CA GLN A 110 10.78 3.45 -8.58
C GLN A 110 10.05 2.63 -7.51
N VAL A 111 10.02 1.30 -7.65
CA VAL A 111 9.45 0.40 -6.61
C VAL A 111 10.32 0.45 -5.36
N MET A 112 11.64 0.31 -5.49
CA MET A 112 12.60 0.40 -4.39
C MET A 112 12.41 1.70 -3.59
N LEU A 113 12.43 2.85 -4.28
CA LEU A 113 12.25 4.16 -3.66
C LEU A 113 10.87 4.30 -3.00
N ALA A 114 9.82 3.76 -3.61
CA ALA A 114 8.48 3.80 -3.02
C ALA A 114 8.33 2.88 -1.80
N SER A 115 9.09 1.78 -1.74
CA SER A 115 9.18 0.90 -0.56
C SER A 115 9.89 1.61 0.59
N VAL A 116 11.00 2.31 0.31
CA VAL A 116 11.72 3.14 1.30
C VAL A 116 10.80 4.21 1.92
N VAL A 117 9.95 4.84 1.10
CA VAL A 117 8.94 5.79 1.61
C VAL A 117 7.87 5.10 2.47
N THR A 118 7.52 3.86 2.15
CA THR A 118 6.54 3.09 2.94
C THR A 118 7.11 2.70 4.30
N GLY A 119 8.41 2.38 4.35
CA GLY A 119 9.17 2.13 5.58
C GLY A 119 9.59 3.40 6.35
N GLU A 120 9.09 4.57 5.96
CA GLU A 120 9.27 5.84 6.68
C GLU A 120 10.73 6.28 6.93
N ALA A 121 11.65 5.94 6.01
CA ALA A 121 13.04 6.39 6.10
C ALA A 121 13.16 7.93 6.17
N ILE A 122 14.25 8.45 6.74
CA ILE A 122 14.49 9.90 6.89
C ILE A 122 14.38 10.64 5.54
N ALA A 123 14.88 10.03 4.46
CA ALA A 123 14.81 10.56 3.11
C ALA A 123 13.40 10.55 2.47
N SER A 124 12.38 10.00 3.14
CA SER A 124 11.02 9.82 2.58
C SER A 124 10.40 11.09 1.99
N PRO A 125 10.53 12.29 2.60
CA PRO A 125 10.01 13.53 2.00
C PRO A 125 10.72 13.90 0.69
N ILE A 126 12.03 13.67 0.60
CA ILE A 126 12.84 13.93 -0.59
C ILE A 126 12.44 12.94 -1.68
N ILE A 127 12.42 11.64 -1.38
CA ILE A 127 12.06 10.58 -2.32
C ILE A 127 10.61 10.76 -2.83
N THR A 128 9.69 11.16 -1.95
CA THR A 128 8.30 11.45 -2.34
C THR A 128 8.22 12.59 -3.36
N ARG A 129 9.07 13.63 -3.22
CA ARG A 129 9.14 14.74 -4.18
C ARG A 129 9.69 14.26 -5.52
N LEU A 130 10.75 13.47 -5.50
CA LEU A 130 11.34 12.89 -6.71
C LEU A 130 10.32 12.07 -7.49
N LEU A 131 9.65 11.12 -6.82
CA LEU A 131 8.65 10.24 -7.45
C LEU A 131 7.37 10.97 -7.92
N LYS A 132 7.18 12.24 -7.55
CA LYS A 132 6.04 13.07 -7.99
C LYS A 132 6.39 14.04 -9.11
N SER A 133 7.58 14.64 -9.06
CA SER A 133 7.87 15.84 -9.84
C SER A 133 9.14 15.75 -10.68
N ASP A 134 10.06 14.83 -10.36
CA ASP A 134 11.34 14.72 -11.05
C ASP A 134 11.17 14.20 -12.48
N GLU A 135 11.81 14.83 -13.46
CA GLU A 135 11.57 14.50 -14.87
C GLU A 135 12.05 13.11 -15.25
N ASP A 136 13.13 12.64 -14.61
CA ASP A 136 13.77 11.36 -14.91
C ASP A 136 13.20 10.22 -14.06
N ILE A 137 12.73 10.52 -12.85
CA ILE A 137 12.35 9.51 -11.85
C ILE A 137 10.84 9.46 -11.58
N LYS A 138 10.05 10.50 -11.95
CA LYS A 138 8.62 10.54 -11.61
C LYS A 138 7.86 9.29 -12.02
N LEU A 139 6.98 8.85 -11.12
CA LEU A 139 6.05 7.77 -11.43
C LEU A 139 5.09 8.23 -12.54
N PRO A 140 4.81 7.37 -13.53
CA PRO A 140 3.84 7.71 -14.55
C PRO A 140 2.46 7.91 -13.92
N PRO A 141 1.59 8.72 -14.54
CA PRO A 141 0.24 8.96 -14.05
C PRO A 141 -0.50 7.63 -13.83
N ALA A 142 -1.21 7.51 -12.71
CA ALA A 142 -2.05 6.34 -12.52
C ALA A 142 -3.11 6.33 -13.63
N PRO A 143 -3.40 5.17 -14.26
CA PRO A 143 -4.49 5.09 -15.22
C PRO A 143 -5.77 5.53 -14.52
N VAL A 144 -6.52 6.42 -15.19
CA VAL A 144 -7.84 6.82 -14.72
C VAL A 144 -8.72 5.58 -14.83
N LEU A 145 -8.90 4.87 -13.71
CA LEU A 145 -9.91 3.83 -13.64
C LEU A 145 -11.23 4.55 -13.86
N ALA A 146 -11.87 4.28 -15.00
CA ALA A 146 -13.25 4.66 -15.20
C ALA A 146 -14.03 4.01 -14.06
N MET A 147 -14.30 4.79 -13.01
CA MET A 147 -15.17 4.34 -11.94
C MET A 147 -16.50 4.07 -12.62
N THR A 148 -16.82 2.80 -12.85
CA THR A 148 -18.19 2.42 -13.15
C THR A 148 -19.00 3.06 -12.03
N PRO A 149 -19.93 3.97 -12.33
CA PRO A 149 -20.74 4.59 -11.29
C PRO A 149 -21.30 3.44 -10.48
N LEU A 150 -21.02 3.41 -9.18
CA LEU A 150 -21.64 2.42 -8.31
C LEU A 150 -23.14 2.56 -8.58
N ALA A 151 -23.75 1.51 -9.14
CA ALA A 151 -25.20 1.51 -9.27
C ALA A 151 -25.71 1.84 -7.86
N PRO A 152 -26.54 2.88 -7.69
CA PRO A 152 -27.04 3.23 -6.37
C PRO A 152 -27.60 1.93 -5.79
N LEU A 153 -27.10 1.55 -4.62
CA LEU A 153 -27.66 0.43 -3.88
C LEU A 153 -29.17 0.68 -3.86
N LYS A 154 -29.94 -0.17 -4.54
CA LYS A 154 -31.40 -0.18 -4.43
C LYS A 154 -31.70 -0.67 -3.02
N VAL A 155 -31.52 0.21 -2.05
CA VAL A 155 -32.10 0.06 -0.73
C VAL A 155 -33.56 0.38 -0.95
N ASP A 156 -34.43 -0.61 -0.76
CA ASP A 156 -35.87 -0.40 -0.79
C ASP A 156 -36.22 0.76 0.15
N ASP A 157 -36.90 1.78 -0.37
CA ASP A 157 -37.30 2.95 0.39
C ASP A 157 -38.15 2.55 1.62
N ALA A 158 -38.85 1.41 1.54
CA ALA A 158 -39.59 0.83 2.65
C ALA A 158 -38.68 0.38 3.81
N GLU A 159 -37.58 -0.32 3.53
CA GLU A 159 -36.61 -0.74 4.55
C GLU A 159 -35.93 0.46 5.22
N ARG A 160 -35.64 1.51 4.43
CA ARG A 160 -35.04 2.74 4.95
C ARG A 160 -36.01 3.54 5.82
N LEU A 161 -37.30 3.53 5.50
CA LEU A 161 -38.33 4.12 6.36
C LEU A 161 -38.47 3.33 7.65
N ALA A 162 -38.57 2.00 7.58
CA ALA A 162 -38.70 1.12 8.74
C ALA A 162 -37.51 1.27 9.72
N LEU A 163 -36.29 1.37 9.20
CA LEU A 163 -35.10 1.58 10.03
C LEU A 163 -35.06 2.97 10.68
N LYS A 164 -35.57 4.01 10.00
CA LYS A 164 -35.72 5.35 10.57
C LYS A 164 -36.77 5.37 11.68
N GLU A 165 -37.88 4.67 11.51
CA GLU A 165 -38.93 4.56 12.52
C GLU A 165 -38.46 3.79 13.75
N GLN A 166 -37.77 2.65 13.57
CA GLN A 166 -37.15 1.93 14.69
C GLN A 166 -36.15 2.80 15.47
N ARG A 167 -35.33 3.59 14.76
CA ARG A 167 -34.37 4.51 15.41
C ARG A 167 -35.07 5.63 16.17
N LYS A 168 -36.18 6.16 15.65
CA LYS A 168 -36.99 7.18 16.35
C LYS A 168 -37.67 6.60 17.60
N ALA A 169 -38.26 5.41 17.49
CA ALA A 169 -38.89 4.74 18.62
C ALA A 169 -37.89 4.44 19.74
N ARG A 170 -36.71 3.91 19.40
CA ARG A 170 -35.64 3.65 20.38
C ARG A 170 -35.15 4.93 21.06
N LYS A 171 -34.97 6.01 20.31
CA LYS A 171 -34.58 7.32 20.87
C LYS A 171 -35.65 7.91 21.77
N ALA A 172 -36.93 7.73 21.46
CA ALA A 172 -38.03 8.23 22.28
C ALA A 172 -38.09 7.52 23.64
N VAL A 173 -37.93 6.19 23.65
CA VAL A 173 -37.86 5.39 24.88
C VAL A 173 -36.65 5.80 25.73
N GLU A 174 -35.48 5.93 25.12
CA GLU A 174 -34.24 6.34 25.82
C GLU A 174 -34.35 7.76 26.40
N GLN A 175 -35.00 8.69 25.68
CA GLN A 175 -35.25 10.04 26.19
C GLN A 175 -36.25 10.08 27.35
N GLU A 176 -37.29 9.25 27.31
CA GLU A 176 -38.27 9.19 28.40
C GLU A 176 -37.67 8.56 29.66
N GLU A 177 -36.88 7.49 29.52
CA GLU A 177 -36.13 6.90 30.63
C GLU A 177 -35.11 7.89 31.22
N ALA A 178 -34.39 8.63 30.38
CA ALA A 178 -33.46 9.66 30.83
C ALA A 178 -34.18 10.81 31.58
N ARG A 179 -35.37 11.21 31.11
CA ARG A 179 -36.19 12.23 31.78
C ARG A 179 -36.69 11.73 33.14
N ARG A 180 -37.22 10.50 33.22
CA ARG A 180 -37.65 9.88 34.48
C ARG A 180 -36.50 9.75 35.47
N ARG A 181 -35.30 9.34 35.02
CA ARG A 181 -34.09 9.28 35.87
C ARG A 181 -33.70 10.67 36.39
N ARG A 182 -33.77 11.71 35.56
CA ARG A 182 -33.48 13.11 35.99
C ARG A 182 -34.51 13.62 37.00
N GLU A 183 -35.80 13.33 36.81
CA GLU A 183 -36.86 13.70 37.74
C GLU A 183 -36.72 12.99 39.10
N GLN A 184 -36.37 11.69 39.09
CA GLN A 184 -36.09 10.93 40.31
C GLN A 184 -34.88 11.47 41.06
N MET A 185 -33.78 11.80 40.37
CA MET A 185 -32.59 12.41 40.97
C MET A 185 -32.86 13.82 41.53
N ALA A 186 -33.70 14.62 40.86
CA ALA A 186 -34.09 15.95 41.32
C ALA A 186 -34.97 15.89 42.58
N ASN A 187 -35.90 14.94 42.65
CA ASN A 187 -36.72 14.71 43.86
C ASN A 187 -35.90 14.16 45.03
N ALA A 188 -34.94 13.27 44.77
CA ALA A 188 -34.04 12.75 45.80
C ALA A 188 -33.10 13.81 46.41
N ARG A 189 -32.78 14.87 45.65
CA ARG A 189 -31.98 16.02 46.14
C ARG A 189 -32.78 17.08 46.92
N ARG A 190 -34.12 17.03 46.88
CA ARG A 190 -35.01 17.98 47.58
C ARG A 190 -35.54 17.44 48.92
N LYS A 191 -35.15 16.21 49.29
CA LYS A 191 -35.37 15.61 50.61
C LYS A 191 -34.07 15.61 51.40
#